data_AF-A0AAY5KEH8-F1
#
_entry.id   AF-A0AAY5KEH8-F1
#
_cell.length_a   1.000
_cell.length_b   1.000
_cell.length_c   1.000
_cell.angle_alpha   90.00
_cell.angle_beta   90.00
_cell.angle_gamma   90.00
#
_symmetry.space_group_name_H-M   'P 1'
#
loop_
_entity.id
_entity.type
_entity.pdbx_description
1 polymer ?
#
loop_
_entity_poly.entity_id
_entity_poly.type
_entity_poly.pdbx_seq_one_letter_code
_entity_poly.pdbx_strand_id
1 'polypeptide(L)' 'MARYPGSRWRTSDCMDCSCLDNGEMRCCQARFTQAYEVVCEQNNVQSMLEFDQKSCQYNVFKKSDRSIPCPIYGSVGK' A
#
# COMPACT_ATOMS: atom_id res chain seq x y z
N MET A 1 24.29 -4.17 4.67
CA MET A 1 24.31 -4.39 3.20
C MET A 1 24.50 -3.03 2.55
N ALA A 2 25.61 -2.78 1.85
CA ALA A 2 25.82 -1.51 1.16
C ALA A 2 24.90 -1.42 -0.08
N ARG A 3 24.34 -0.24 -0.34
CA ARG A 3 23.49 0.05 -1.52
C ARG A 3 24.34 0.81 -2.55
N TYR A 4 24.16 0.52 -3.82
CA TYR A 4 24.88 1.18 -4.91
C TYR A 4 24.09 2.39 -5.46
N PRO A 5 24.77 3.41 -6.01
CA PRO A 5 24.10 4.52 -6.71
C PRO A 5 23.18 4.00 -7.82
N GLY A 6 21.99 4.59 -7.95
CA GLY A 6 20.94 4.15 -8.86
C GLY A 6 20.05 3.02 -8.33
N SER A 7 20.36 2.44 -7.16
CA SER A 7 19.54 1.38 -6.57
C SER A 7 18.20 1.92 -6.02
N ARG A 8 17.16 1.08 -6.13
CA ARG A 8 15.85 1.30 -5.51
C ARG A 8 15.47 0.08 -4.68
N TRP A 9 14.88 0.29 -3.52
CA TRP A 9 14.39 -0.79 -2.66
C TRP A 9 13.22 -0.33 -1.80
N ARG A 10 12.38 -1.29 -1.40
CA ARG A 10 11.32 -1.09 -0.40
C ARG A 10 11.85 -1.50 0.96
N THR A 11 11.56 -0.70 1.98
CA THR A 11 11.88 -1.02 3.39
C THR A 11 10.70 -1.69 4.10
N SER A 12 10.95 -2.29 5.27
CA SER A 12 9.92 -2.96 6.07
C SER A 12 8.89 -2.03 6.70
N ASP A 13 9.21 -0.74 6.81
CA ASP A 13 8.31 0.36 7.20
C ASP A 13 7.60 0.97 5.98
N CYS A 14 7.61 0.29 4.83
CA CYS A 14 6.90 0.67 3.64
C CYS A 14 7.35 2.02 3.05
N MET A 15 8.66 2.26 3.05
CA MET A 15 9.28 3.37 2.35
C MET A 15 9.88 2.90 1.03
N ASP A 16 9.52 3.55 -0.06
CA ASP A 16 10.23 3.46 -1.33
C ASP A 16 11.48 4.32 -1.25
N CYS A 17 12.62 3.66 -1.08
CA CYS A 17 13.93 4.30 -1.02
C CYS A 17 14.68 4.14 -2.34
N SER A 18 15.43 5.18 -2.67
CA SER A 18 16.32 5.22 -3.81
C SER A 18 17.63 5.88 -3.39
N CYS A 19 18.75 5.30 -3.81
CA CYS A 19 20.04 5.97 -3.81
C CYS A 19 20.22 6.56 -5.20
N LEU A 20 20.23 7.88 -5.29
CA LEU A 20 20.41 8.60 -6.54
C LEU A 20 21.88 8.54 -6.98
N ASP A 21 22.13 8.70 -8.29
CA ASP A 21 23.48 8.65 -8.85
C ASP A 21 24.40 9.77 -8.35
N ASN A 22 23.81 10.87 -7.84
CA ASN A 22 24.52 11.96 -7.19
C ASN A 22 24.92 11.65 -5.72
N GLY A 23 24.67 10.44 -5.25
CA GLY A 23 24.97 10.00 -3.88
C GLY A 23 23.91 10.40 -2.84
N GLU A 24 22.85 11.10 -3.23
CA GLU A 24 21.75 11.43 -2.33
C GLU A 24 20.83 10.23 -2.10
N MET A 25 20.27 10.13 -0.90
CA MET A 25 19.26 9.12 -0.58
C MET A 25 17.89 9.79 -0.49
N ARG A 26 16.90 9.26 -1.23
CA ARG A 26 15.50 9.69 -1.16
C ARG A 26 14.62 8.54 -0.77
N CYS A 27 13.87 8.70 0.32
CA CYS A 27 12.84 7.78 0.74
C CYS A 27 11.49 8.50 0.77
N CYS A 28 10.47 7.87 0.22
CA CYS A 28 9.09 8.34 0.29
C CYS A 28 8.23 7.24 0.91
N GLN A 29 7.19 7.60 1.66
CA GLN A 29 6.17 6.62 2.01
C GLN A 29 5.62 6.02 0.71
N ALA A 30 5.60 4.69 0.65
CA ALA A 30 4.95 3.99 -0.44
C ALA A 30 3.50 4.50 -0.50
N ARG A 31 3.05 4.91 -1.69
CA ARG A 31 1.68 5.36 -1.88
C ARG A 31 0.74 4.23 -1.50
N PHE A 32 0.10 4.35 -0.36
CA PHE A 32 -1.02 3.49 0.00
C PHE A 32 -2.23 3.96 -0.80
N THR A 33 -2.96 3.03 -1.39
CA THR A 33 -4.34 3.28 -1.76
C THR A 33 -5.07 3.71 -0.50
N GLN A 34 -5.34 5.02 -0.37
CA GLN A 34 -6.13 5.55 0.73
C GLN A 34 -7.55 5.00 0.56
N ALA A 35 -7.81 3.89 1.23
CA ALA A 35 -9.06 3.17 1.15
C ALA A 35 -10.13 3.81 2.05
N TYR A 36 -10.18 5.15 2.10
CA TYR A 36 -10.93 5.91 3.10
C TYR A 36 -12.44 5.64 3.06
N GLU A 37 -12.98 5.20 1.92
CA GLU A 37 -14.37 4.73 1.79
C GLU A 37 -14.47 3.62 0.75
N VAL A 38 -13.90 2.43 1.00
CA VAL A 38 -14.14 1.30 0.11
C VAL A 38 -15.43 0.60 0.51
N VAL A 39 -16.52 0.88 -0.18
CA VAL A 39 -17.76 0.09 -0.02
C VAL A 39 -17.61 -1.17 -0.86
N CYS A 40 -17.82 -2.35 -0.26
CA CYS A 40 -17.89 -3.58 -1.03
C CYS A 40 -19.16 -3.52 -1.90
N GLU A 41 -19.01 -3.30 -3.21
CA GLU A 41 -20.15 -3.22 -4.16
C GLU A 41 -21.05 -4.46 -4.10
N GLN A 42 -20.50 -5.58 -3.66
CA GLN A 42 -21.25 -6.76 -3.25
C GLN A 42 -22.02 -6.49 -1.95
N ASN A 43 -23.16 -5.78 -2.08
CA ASN A 43 -24.22 -5.55 -1.08
C ASN A 43 -24.08 -4.34 -0.14
N ASN A 44 -23.35 -3.28 -0.50
CA ASN A 44 -23.19 -2.08 0.35
C ASN A 44 -22.74 -2.41 1.79
N VAL A 45 -21.96 -3.48 1.94
CA VAL A 45 -21.52 -3.94 3.25
C VAL A 45 -20.34 -3.07 3.69
N GLN A 46 -20.35 -2.66 4.96
CA GLN A 46 -19.19 -2.03 5.58
C GLN A 46 -17.97 -2.92 5.36
N SER A 47 -16.88 -2.34 4.89
CA SER A 47 -15.61 -3.02 4.73
C SER A 47 -14.73 -2.78 5.96
N MET A 48 -13.70 -3.59 6.09
CA MET A 48 -12.57 -3.33 6.98
C MET A 48 -11.28 -3.32 6.19
N LEU A 49 -10.37 -2.43 6.60
CA LEU A 49 -9.03 -2.30 6.04
C LEU A 49 -8.07 -3.08 6.94
N GLU A 50 -7.26 -3.93 6.33
CA GLU A 50 -6.13 -4.58 6.98
C GLU A 50 -4.85 -4.17 6.27
N PHE A 51 -3.88 -3.66 7.04
CA PHE A 51 -2.59 -3.27 6.48
C PHE A 51 -1.70 -4.49 6.33
N ASP A 52 -1.39 -4.86 5.08
CA ASP A 52 -0.38 -5.87 4.79
C ASP A 52 0.98 -5.20 4.67
N GLN A 53 1.78 -5.34 5.74
CA GLN A 53 3.13 -4.79 5.81
C GLN A 53 4.10 -5.47 4.83
N LYS A 54 3.83 -6.69 4.36
CA LYS A 54 4.71 -7.40 3.41
C LYS A 54 4.59 -6.82 2.01
N SER A 55 3.36 -6.54 1.57
CA SER A 55 3.08 -5.93 0.28
C SER A 55 2.96 -4.40 0.36
N CYS A 56 2.94 -3.84 1.58
CA CYS A 56 2.77 -2.42 1.86
C CYS A 56 1.51 -1.84 1.23
N GLN A 57 0.39 -2.54 1.40
CA GLN A 57 -0.90 -2.16 0.85
C GLN A 57 -2.02 -2.41 1.87
N TYR A 58 -3.15 -1.72 1.71
CA TYR A 58 -4.37 -2.04 2.45
C TYR A 58 -5.15 -3.10 1.69
N ASN A 59 -5.31 -4.26 2.30
CA ASN A 59 -6.27 -5.27 1.86
C ASN A 59 -7.65 -4.88 2.41
N VAL A 60 -8.68 -4.99 1.56
CA VAL A 60 -10.05 -4.66 1.94
C VAL A 60 -10.84 -5.95 2.02
N PHE A 61 -11.56 -6.13 3.13
CA PHE A 61 -12.38 -7.30 3.37
C PHE A 61 -13.79 -6.91 3.80
N LYS A 62 -14.75 -7.83 3.66
CA LYS A 62 -16.08 -7.62 4.26
C LYS A 62 -15.96 -7.57 5.78
N LYS A 63 -16.63 -6.62 6.43
CA LYS A 63 -16.61 -6.53 7.89
C LYS A 63 -17.19 -7.77 8.57
N SER A 64 -18.17 -8.42 7.93
CA SER A 64 -18.81 -9.65 8.43
C SER A 64 -17.97 -10.92 8.22
N ASP A 65 -17.08 -10.95 7.23
CA ASP A 65 -16.25 -12.11 6.91
C ASP A 65 -14.93 -11.67 6.23
N ARG A 66 -13.82 -11.86 6.94
CA ARG A 66 -12.48 -11.48 6.48
C ARG A 66 -11.92 -12.40 5.40
N SER A 67 -12.56 -13.54 5.13
CA SER A 67 -12.17 -14.47 4.07
C SER A 67 -12.62 -13.99 2.69
N ILE A 68 -13.50 -12.97 2.65
CA ILE A 68 -14.05 -12.42 1.41
C ILE A 68 -13.34 -11.11 1.09
N PRO A 69 -12.37 -11.10 0.14
CA PRO A 69 -11.74 -9.88 -0.32
C PRO A 69 -12.78 -9.01 -1.05
N CYS A 70 -12.74 -7.72 -0.79
CA CYS A 70 -13.56 -6.74 -1.50
C CYS A 70 -12.74 -6.08 -2.61
N PRO A 71 -13.15 -6.21 -3.88
CA PRO A 71 -12.48 -5.53 -4.97
C PRO A 71 -12.62 -4.00 -4.82
N ILE A 72 -11.48 -3.30 -4.89
CA ILE A 72 -11.42 -1.84 -4.85
C ILE A 72 -11.59 -1.33 -6.29
N TYR A 73 -12.75 -0.76 -6.63
CA TYR A 73 -13.01 -0.27 -8.00
C TYR A 73 -12.55 1.16 -8.26
N GLY A 74 -12.17 1.92 -7.23
CA GLY A 74 -11.71 3.30 -7.34
C GLY A 74 -10.48 3.57 -6.48
N SER A 75 -9.33 3.79 -7.12
CA SER A 75 -8.12 4.32 -6.47
C SER A 75 -7.95 5.77 -6.88
N VAL A 76 -8.30 6.74 -6.01
CA VAL A 76 -7.97 8.15 -6.27
C VAL A 76 -6.52 8.37 -5.86
N GLY A 77 -5.59 8.18 -6.79
CA GLY A 77 -4.24 8.67 -6.64
C GLY A 77 -4.24 10.19 -6.77
N LYS A 78 -4.01 10.92 -5.68
CA LYS A 78 -3.61 12.34 -5.76
C LYS A 78 -2.10 12.46 -5.95
#